data_AF-A0A6J4KL20-F1
#
_entry.id   AF-A0A6J4KL20-F1
#
_cell.length_a   1.000
_cell.length_b   1.000
_cell.length_c   1.000
_cell.angle_alpha   90.00
_cell.angle_beta   90.00
_cell.angle_gamma   90.00
#
_symmetry.space_group_name_H-M   'P 1'
#
loop_
_entity.id
_entity.type
_entity.pdbx_description
1 polymer ?
#
loop_
_entity_poly.entity_id
_entity_poly.type
_entity_poly.pdbx_seq_one_letter_code
_entity_poly.pdbx_strand_id
1 'polypeptide(L)' 'MSFAILIENLSGHGAPISKDILAHAIPGADESLELAKRLATSFPEHGFDPQQGSWWFKDDQGLHRLLIAPDAEFAIGHH' A
#
# COMPACT_ATOMS: atom_id res chain seq x y z
N MET A 1 5.95 15.98 8.22
CA MET A 1 6.47 14.71 7.71
C MET A 1 5.42 14.15 6.77
N SER A 2 5.78 13.90 5.51
CA SER A 2 4.88 13.33 4.50
C SER A 2 5.00 11.81 4.47
N PHE A 3 3.96 11.15 3.98
CA PHE A 3 3.87 9.71 3.84
C PHE A 3 3.44 9.34 2.41
N ALA A 4 3.73 8.11 2.03
CA ALA A 4 3.31 7.50 0.78
C ALA A 4 2.60 6.17 1.05
N ILE A 5 1.65 5.85 0.19
CA ILE A 5 0.98 4.55 0.12
C ILE A 5 1.58 3.79 -1.05
N LEU A 6 2.11 2.62 -0.75
CA LEU A 6 2.67 1.69 -1.71
C LEU A 6 1.71 0.53 -1.87
N ILE A 7 1.61 0.01 -3.08
CA ILE A 7 0.93 -1.24 -3.36
C ILE A 7 1.96 -2.31 -3.68
N GLU A 8 1.85 -3.44 -2.99
CA GLU A 8 2.63 -4.63 -3.25
C GLU A 8 1.71 -5.71 -3.83
N ASN A 9 2.00 -6.20 -5.04
CA ASN A 9 1.27 -7.33 -5.60
C ASN A 9 1.86 -8.65 -5.07
N LEU A 10 1.06 -9.38 -4.30
CA LEU A 10 1.39 -10.67 -3.68
C LEU A 10 0.96 -11.87 -4.53
N SER A 11 0.15 -11.66 -5.56
CA SER A 11 -0.25 -12.71 -6.51
C SER A 11 0.87 -12.97 -7.52
N GLY A 12 1.87 -13.71 -7.09
CA GLY A 12 2.92 -14.23 -7.97
C GLY A 12 3.15 -15.71 -7.74
N HIS A 13 2.47 -16.56 -8.50
CA HIS A 13 2.98 -17.90 -8.82
C HIS A 13 4.25 -17.70 -9.68
N GLY A 14 5.37 -17.32 -9.06
CA GLY A 14 6.66 -17.11 -9.72
C GLY A 14 6.91 -15.72 -10.37
N ALA A 15 6.02 -14.75 -10.22
CA ALA A 15 6.26 -13.37 -10.66
C ALA A 15 6.97 -12.55 -9.55
N PRO A 16 7.87 -11.62 -9.91
CA PRO A 16 8.52 -10.75 -8.92
C PRO A 16 7.48 -9.90 -8.21
N ILE A 17 7.61 -9.79 -6.88
CA ILE A 17 6.82 -8.86 -6.06
C ILE A 17 7.09 -7.44 -6.58
N SER A 18 6.12 -6.84 -7.27
CA SER A 18 6.20 -5.43 -7.70
C SER A 18 5.70 -4.52 -6.59
N LYS A 19 6.41 -3.40 -6.40
CA LYS A 19 6.02 -2.32 -5.50
C LYS A 19 5.84 -1.05 -6.32
N ASP A 20 4.62 -0.51 -6.27
CA ASP A 20 4.26 0.71 -6.99
C ASP A 20 3.78 1.77 -6.00
N ILE A 21 4.04 3.04 -6.31
CA ILE A 21 3.57 4.18 -5.51
C ILE A 21 2.15 4.52 -5.98
N LEU A 22 1.16 4.36 -5.11
CA LEU A 22 -0.22 4.75 -5.42
C LEU A 22 -0.51 6.21 -5.08
N ALA A 23 0.04 6.67 -3.96
CA ALA A 23 -0.12 8.03 -3.48
C ALA A 23 1.13 8.44 -2.70
N HIS A 24 1.52 9.69 -2.82
CA HIS A 24 2.70 10.24 -2.14
C HIS A 24 2.38 11.66 -1.64
N ALA A 25 3.29 12.25 -0.85
CA ALA A 25 3.10 13.55 -0.23
C ALA A 25 1.85 13.69 0.67
N ILE A 26 1.39 12.59 1.29
CA ILE A 26 0.23 12.59 2.19
C ILE A 26 0.62 13.25 3.54
N PRO A 27 -0.12 14.27 4.01
CA PRO A 27 0.24 14.99 5.23
C PRO A 27 -0.22 14.22 6.48
N GLY A 28 0.61 13.28 6.92
CA GLY A 28 0.45 12.59 8.20
C GLY A 28 0.08 11.11 8.12
N ALA A 29 0.33 10.40 9.21
CA ALA A 29 0.14 8.95 9.30
C ALA A 29 -1.35 8.56 9.36
N ASP A 30 -2.18 9.31 10.10
CA ASP A 30 -3.62 9.07 10.19
C ASP A 30 -4.33 9.22 8.84
N GLU A 31 -4.03 10.28 8.08
CA GLU A 31 -4.58 10.44 6.72
C GLU A 31 -4.14 9.31 5.79
N SER A 32 -2.89 8.88 5.90
CA SER A 32 -2.39 7.74 5.11
C SER A 32 -3.11 6.45 5.46
N LEU A 33 -3.41 6.23 6.75
CA LEU A 33 -4.16 5.07 7.22
C LEU A 33 -5.62 5.10 6.76
N GLU A 34 -6.28 6.26 6.87
CA GLU A 34 -7.63 6.50 6.35
C GLU A 34 -7.70 6.22 4.83
N LEU A 35 -6.72 6.73 4.06
CA LEU A 35 -6.64 6.51 2.62
C LEU A 35 -6.40 5.03 2.27
N ALA A 36 -5.47 4.37 2.94
CA ALA A 36 -5.21 2.95 2.74
C ALA A 36 -6.46 2.10 3.06
N LYS A 37 -7.15 2.42 4.16
CA LYS A 37 -8.42 1.79 4.52
C LYS A 37 -9.48 2.01 3.44
N ARG A 38 -9.71 3.26 3.02
CA ARG A 38 -10.71 3.60 2.00
C ARG A 38 -10.46 2.85 0.69
N LEU A 39 -9.19 2.80 0.27
CA LEU A 39 -8.78 2.08 -0.91
C LEU A 39 -9.09 0.59 -0.78
N ALA A 40 -8.66 -0.06 0.30
CA ALA A 40 -8.96 -1.48 0.52
C ALA A 40 -10.47 -1.77 0.56
N THR A 41 -11.25 -0.97 1.29
CA THR A 41 -12.70 -1.14 1.42
C THR A 41 -13.49 -0.86 0.14
N SER A 42 -12.84 -0.27 -0.88
CA SER A 42 -13.46 -0.08 -2.20
C SER A 42 -13.54 -1.39 -3.00
N PHE A 43 -12.82 -2.43 -2.59
CA PHE A 43 -12.85 -3.76 -3.19
C PHE A 43 -13.69 -4.73 -2.35
N PRO A 44 -14.38 -5.70 -2.97
CA PRO A 44 -15.23 -6.64 -2.24
C PRO A 44 -14.44 -7.59 -1.33
N GLU A 45 -13.29 -8.08 -1.78
CA GLU A 45 -12.37 -8.89 -0.97
C GLU A 45 -11.30 -7.97 -0.37
N HIS A 46 -11.42 -7.65 0.91
CA HIS A 46 -10.45 -6.80 1.63
C HIS A 46 -10.31 -7.18 3.09
N GLY A 47 -9.26 -6.67 3.72
CA GLY A 47 -9.06 -6.84 5.16
C GLY A 47 -7.89 -6.03 5.70
N PHE A 48 -7.70 -6.16 7.00
CA PHE A 48 -6.56 -5.57 7.72
C PHE A 48 -5.72 -6.71 8.32
N ASP A 49 -4.42 -6.68 8.08
CA ASP A 49 -3.48 -7.60 8.68
C ASP A 49 -2.85 -6.94 9.93
N PRO A 50 -3.23 -7.34 11.15
CA PRO A 50 -2.73 -6.72 12.37
C PRO A 50 -1.27 -7.09 12.69
N GLN A 51 -0.73 -8.16 12.10
CA GLN A 51 0.66 -8.56 12.32
C GLN A 51 1.63 -7.62 11.58
N GLN A 52 1.22 -7.17 10.38
CA GLN A 52 2.00 -6.28 9.53
C GLN A 52 1.54 -4.82 9.62
N GLY A 53 0.40 -4.56 10.26
CA GLY A 53 -0.17 -3.22 10.38
C GLY A 53 -0.62 -2.63 9.03
N SER A 54 -0.99 -3.49 8.07
CA SER A 54 -1.23 -3.11 6.68
C SER A 54 -2.62 -3.54 6.22
N TRP A 55 -3.26 -2.70 5.39
CA TRP A 55 -4.48 -3.07 4.69
C TRP A 55 -4.17 -3.91 3.45
N TRP A 56 -5.08 -4.79 3.08
CA TRP A 56 -4.96 -5.58 1.85
C TRP A 56 -6.31 -5.67 1.15
N PHE A 57 -6.28 -5.89 -0.15
CA PHE A 57 -7.45 -6.18 -0.95
C PHE A 57 -7.10 -7.18 -2.05
N LYS A 58 -8.11 -7.81 -2.63
CA LYS A 58 -7.97 -8.73 -3.75
C LYS A 58 -8.90 -8.30 -4.88
N ASP A 59 -8.35 -8.25 -6.07
CA ASP A 59 -9.08 -8.04 -7.32
C ASP A 59 -8.71 -9.12 -8.35
N ASP A 60 -9.11 -8.92 -9.61
CA ASP A 60 -8.86 -9.84 -10.72
C ASP A 60 -7.36 -10.00 -11.01
N GLN A 61 -6.56 -8.96 -10.75
CA GLN A 61 -5.09 -8.99 -10.86
C GLN A 61 -4.42 -9.75 -9.71
N GLY A 62 -5.15 -9.97 -8.60
CA GLY A 62 -4.69 -10.79 -7.48
C GLY A 62 -4.76 -10.11 -6.13
N LEU A 63 -3.93 -10.59 -5.19
CA LEU A 63 -3.85 -10.08 -3.83
C LEU A 63 -2.87 -8.90 -3.78
N HIS A 64 -3.34 -7.77 -3.27
CA HIS A 64 -2.59 -6.54 -3.13
C HIS A 64 -2.50 -6.14 -1.66
N ARG A 65 -1.31 -5.74 -1.23
CA ARG A 65 -1.06 -5.21 0.12
C ARG A 65 -0.70 -3.73 0.04
N LEU A 66 -1.33 -2.94 0.90
CA LEU A 66 -1.09 -1.51 1.04
C LEU A 66 -0.14 -1.24 2.19
N LEU A 67 1.01 -0.67 1.88
CA LEU A 67 2.04 -0.30 2.85
C LEU A 67 2.07 1.21 2.98
N ILE A 68 2.18 1.70 4.21
CA ILE A 68 2.38 3.12 4.50
C ILE A 68 3.85 3.30 4.87
N ALA A 69 4.53 4.19 4.18
CA ALA A 69 5.93 4.50 4.44
C ALA A 69 6.13 6.02 4.45
N PRO A 70 7.08 6.55 5.24
CA PRO A 70 7.51 7.93 5.13
C PRO A 70 7.96 8.26 3.70
N ASP A 71 7.41 9.33 3.15
CA ASP A 71 7.67 9.80 1.78
C ASP A 71 9.16 10.14 1.55
N ALA A 72 9.84 10.59 2.62
CA ALA A 72 11.27 10.86 2.64
C ALA A 72 12.14 9.62 2.33
N GLU A 73 11.63 8.40 2.52
CA GLU A 73 12.36 7.17 2.18
C GLU A 73 12.40 6.90 0.66
N PHE A 74 11.52 7.54 -0.12
CA PHE A 74 11.45 7.41 -1.58
C PHE A 74 12.22 8.49 -2.33
N ALA A 75 12.44 9.66 -1.69
CA ALA A 75 13.22 10.76 -2.27
C ALA A 75 14.71 10.43 -2.45
N ILE A 76 15.20 9.31 -1.92
CA ILE A 76 16.63 8.93 -1.90
C ILE A 76 16.90 7.64 -2.71
N GLY A 77 15.87 7.00 -3.29
CA GLY A 77 15.97 5.64 -3.85
C GLY A 77 15.84 5.50 -5.37
N HIS A 78 15.59 6.58 -6.11
CA HIS A 78 15.58 6.59 -7.59
C HIS A 78 16.72 7.48 -8.09
N HIS A 79 17.91 6.90 -8.28
CA HIS A 79 19.02 7.55 -8.97
C HIS A 79 19.82 6.55 -9.80
#